data_AF-A0A8C9W2B2-F1
#
_entry.id   AF-A0A8C9W2B2-F1
#
_cell.length_a   1.000
_cell.length_b   1.000
_cell.length_c   1.000
_cell.angle_alpha   90.00
_cell.angle_beta   90.00
_cell.angle_gamma   90.00
#
_symmetry.space_group_name_H-M   'P 1'
#
loop_
_entity.id
_entity.type
_entity.pdbx_description
1 polymer ?
#
loop_
_entity_poly.entity_id
_entity_poly.type
_entity_poly.pdbx_seq_one_letter_code
_entity_poly.pdbx_strand_id
1 'polypeptide(L)'
;STALPLGRAVEFTKTACRAPRRSLYSRGCGGESPDDRLKRSPQKDVQALLYRSRLSIGLSGFLRTPWCAPLKVKHGHASCRTPRGEYYKNVLSTRCKIHCKKGYEVEGHHEVLCMANRRWSGNYACREIRCPKLSMPANGGFKCSDGSYFNSRCEFFCSPGYTLKGERTVTCMSGKTWNGGQSTCVDIDPPKIKCPNVRDKTAEPGKLTVRVTWDTPEGKDTADGILTDVILKGKPPGSHFPEGDHKISYTVYDRAGNKGSCRFSIRVRVRRCTPLTPPDNGYMKCDSDGDNYGATCEFFCLGGFELQGSKARVCQSSMTWAGAETTCIPMNINVGVRTAAALLDQFYEKRRVLIVSAPTAANHYYRFQMDNLQHAQCGLDLRHVTVIELVGIYPAQIGRIRHRLIPPGLALQLRLLLQISHNSYNMVLIDKQGIDKMRYTFPITAAELFATIDTFPLRKEEMLLQQEAGQTCQS
;
A
#
# COMPACT_ATOMS: atom_id res chain seq x y z
N SER A 1 32.57 30.81 24.81
CA SER A 1 33.42 29.86 25.53
C SER A 1 33.42 28.54 24.77
N THR A 2 34.45 28.24 23.95
CA THR A 2 35.64 27.44 24.31
C THR A 2 35.29 26.04 24.83
N ALA A 3 35.88 24.92 24.41
CA ALA A 3 36.88 24.62 23.40
C ALA A 3 36.98 23.08 23.24
N LEU A 4 37.40 22.59 22.07
CA LEU A 4 38.27 21.41 21.91
C LEU A 4 39.62 21.68 22.65
N PRO A 5 40.57 20.75 22.92
CA PRO A 5 41.02 19.73 21.95
C PRO A 5 41.87 18.49 22.44
N LEU A 6 42.27 17.68 21.45
CA LEU A 6 43.58 17.00 21.25
C LEU A 6 44.10 15.83 22.13
N GLY A 7 44.62 14.82 21.42
CA GLY A 7 45.65 13.89 21.92
C GLY A 7 46.07 12.87 20.83
N ARG A 8 47.29 13.03 20.29
CA ARG A 8 47.91 12.23 19.20
C ARG A 8 49.28 11.70 19.68
N ALA A 9 49.74 10.61 19.04
CA ALA A 9 51.09 10.01 19.04
C ALA A 9 51.43 9.09 20.26
N VAL A 10 52.23 8.02 20.18
CA VAL A 10 53.50 7.78 19.45
C VAL A 10 53.71 6.25 19.21
N GLU A 11 54.46 5.90 18.15
CA GLU A 11 55.03 4.58 17.81
C GLU A 11 55.95 3.98 18.90
N PHE A 12 56.17 2.65 18.89
CA PHE A 12 57.53 2.08 18.83
C PHE A 12 57.49 0.59 18.44
N THR A 13 58.59 0.18 17.82
CA THR A 13 58.85 -1.01 17.02
C THR A 13 59.22 -2.30 17.79
N LYS A 14 59.16 -3.42 17.05
CA LYS A 14 60.22 -4.45 16.82
C LYS A 14 60.01 -5.89 17.37
N THR A 15 60.24 -6.81 16.41
CA THR A 15 60.95 -8.11 16.46
C THR A 15 60.28 -9.43 16.90
N ALA A 16 60.13 -10.31 15.90
CA ALA A 16 60.70 -11.67 15.75
C ALA A 16 60.27 -12.82 16.68
N CYS A 17 59.84 -13.94 16.08
CA CYS A 17 60.46 -15.28 16.28
C CYS A 17 59.98 -16.32 15.25
N ARG A 18 60.92 -17.22 14.87
CA ARG A 18 60.79 -18.39 13.99
C ARG A 18 60.49 -19.66 14.80
N ALA A 19 59.56 -20.52 14.29
CA ALA A 19 59.50 -22.02 14.22
C ALA A 19 59.83 -22.88 15.50
N PRO A 20 59.72 -24.24 15.55
CA PRO A 20 59.19 -25.28 14.62
C PRO A 20 58.38 -26.48 15.25
N ARG A 21 57.85 -27.36 14.36
CA ARG A 21 57.73 -28.86 14.35
C ARG A 21 57.09 -29.74 15.46
N ARG A 22 56.33 -30.74 14.93
CA ARG A 22 56.11 -32.18 15.33
C ARG A 22 55.22 -32.41 16.57
N SER A 23 54.52 -33.53 16.79
CA SER A 23 54.02 -34.73 16.07
C SER A 23 53.36 -35.60 17.17
N LEU A 24 52.35 -36.42 16.87
CA LEU A 24 52.09 -37.79 17.39
C LEU A 24 50.58 -38.11 17.36
N TYR A 25 50.20 -39.21 16.69
CA TYR A 25 49.73 -40.41 17.36
C TYR A 25 49.68 -41.59 16.38
N SER A 26 50.03 -42.77 16.88
CA SER A 26 50.27 -44.03 16.17
C SER A 26 49.65 -45.20 16.96
N ARG A 27 49.15 -46.23 16.26
CA ARG A 27 49.02 -47.69 16.59
C ARG A 27 47.84 -48.25 15.76
N GLY A 28 47.83 -49.43 15.12
CA GLY A 28 48.77 -50.56 15.02
C GLY A 28 48.01 -51.91 15.00
N CYS A 29 48.59 -52.93 14.32
CA CYS A 29 48.33 -54.41 14.30
C CYS A 29 47.46 -54.96 13.13
N GLY A 30 47.78 -56.04 12.38
CA GLY A 30 48.86 -57.07 12.26
C GLY A 30 48.61 -57.93 10.97
N GLY A 31 49.59 -58.45 10.20
CA GLY A 31 50.30 -59.77 10.28
C GLY A 31 49.38 -60.98 9.94
N GLU A 32 49.57 -61.92 8.98
CA GLU A 32 50.72 -62.72 8.47
C GLU A 32 50.47 -63.35 7.04
N SER A 33 51.50 -64.04 6.49
CA SER A 33 51.76 -64.62 5.12
C SER A 33 51.42 -66.15 5.01
N PRO A 34 51.89 -67.04 4.08
CA PRO A 34 52.57 -66.97 2.74
C PRO A 34 52.15 -68.05 1.65
N ASP A 35 52.87 -68.02 0.50
CA ASP A 35 53.29 -69.11 -0.45
C ASP A 35 52.34 -69.69 -1.53
N ASP A 36 52.72 -69.61 -2.83
CA ASP A 36 53.33 -70.73 -3.60
C ASP A 36 53.64 -70.35 -5.09
N ARG A 37 54.93 -70.45 -5.43
CA ARG A 37 55.61 -71.00 -6.62
C ARG A 37 55.17 -70.83 -8.11
N LEU A 38 56.29 -70.72 -8.89
CA LEU A 38 56.57 -71.17 -10.27
C LEU A 38 56.01 -70.27 -11.40
N LYS A 39 56.75 -69.82 -12.43
CA LYS A 39 57.92 -70.36 -13.16
C LYS A 39 58.55 -69.24 -14.04
N ARG A 40 59.89 -69.18 -14.04
CA ARG A 40 60.86 -69.04 -15.18
C ARG A 40 60.55 -68.09 -16.34
N SER A 41 61.48 -67.33 -16.96
CA SER A 41 62.93 -67.09 -16.81
C SER A 41 63.35 -66.11 -17.93
N PRO A 42 64.28 -65.17 -17.72
CA PRO A 42 64.93 -64.39 -18.77
C PRO A 42 66.32 -64.94 -19.13
N GLN A 43 66.72 -64.86 -20.39
CA GLN A 43 68.03 -65.29 -20.91
C GLN A 43 68.22 -64.62 -22.28
N LYS A 44 69.35 -64.03 -22.69
CA LYS A 44 70.71 -63.94 -22.16
C LYS A 44 71.43 -62.86 -22.99
N ASP A 45 72.18 -61.98 -22.35
CA ASP A 45 73.37 -61.38 -22.94
C ASP A 45 74.58 -62.26 -22.62
N VAL A 46 75.58 -62.24 -23.51
CA VAL A 46 77.04 -62.41 -23.32
C VAL A 46 77.62 -63.08 -24.57
N GLN A 47 78.44 -62.34 -25.33
CA GLN A 47 79.85 -62.72 -25.53
C GLN A 47 80.68 -61.59 -26.14
N ALA A 48 81.89 -61.44 -25.62
CA ALA A 48 82.89 -60.47 -26.03
C ALA A 48 84.13 -61.18 -26.61
N LEU A 49 84.83 -60.43 -27.47
CA LEU A 49 86.29 -60.43 -27.76
C LEU A 49 86.90 -61.35 -28.86
N LEU A 50 87.38 -60.63 -29.91
CA LEU A 50 88.70 -60.66 -30.56
C LEU A 50 89.10 -61.83 -31.50
N TYR A 51 89.37 -61.51 -32.78
CA TYR A 51 90.73 -61.36 -33.33
C TYR A 51 90.73 -60.76 -34.76
N ARG A 52 91.87 -60.16 -35.15
CA ARG A 52 92.26 -59.42 -36.37
C ARG A 52 92.09 -60.25 -37.67
N SER A 53 92.13 -59.77 -38.93
CA SER A 53 92.76 -58.60 -39.57
C SER A 53 92.33 -58.50 -41.05
N ARG A 54 92.39 -57.27 -41.61
CA ARG A 54 92.66 -56.88 -43.02
C ARG A 54 91.74 -57.41 -44.14
N LEU A 55 91.08 -56.46 -44.84
CA LEU A 55 91.51 -56.06 -46.19
C LEU A 55 90.91 -54.69 -46.57
N SER A 56 91.77 -53.81 -47.05
CA SER A 56 91.46 -52.51 -47.62
C SER A 56 90.93 -52.65 -49.06
N ILE A 57 90.18 -51.64 -49.54
CA ILE A 57 90.26 -50.96 -50.87
C ILE A 57 88.87 -50.44 -51.27
N GLY A 58 88.78 -49.15 -51.64
CA GLY A 58 87.62 -48.60 -52.34
C GLY A 58 87.41 -47.09 -52.17
N LEU A 59 88.07 -46.30 -53.01
CA LEU A 59 88.06 -44.84 -53.08
C LEU A 59 86.73 -44.22 -53.55
N SER A 60 86.54 -42.97 -53.12
CA SER A 60 85.95 -41.82 -53.83
C SER A 60 84.46 -41.81 -54.23
N GLY A 61 83.70 -41.04 -53.46
CA GLY A 61 82.58 -40.23 -53.93
C GLY A 61 82.51 -38.94 -53.10
N PHE A 62 82.93 -37.81 -53.67
CA PHE A 62 82.83 -36.48 -53.04
C PHE A 62 81.35 -36.13 -52.82
N LEU A 63 80.80 -36.46 -51.65
CA LEU A 63 79.54 -35.92 -51.18
C LEU A 63 79.77 -34.43 -50.86
N ARG A 64 79.31 -33.53 -51.74
CA ARG A 64 79.36 -32.06 -51.54
C ARG A 64 78.93 -31.70 -50.13
N THR A 65 79.81 -31.11 -49.33
CA THR A 65 79.49 -30.74 -47.96
C THR A 65 78.42 -29.63 -47.91
N PRO A 66 77.50 -29.65 -46.93
CA PRO A 66 76.49 -28.60 -46.75
C PRO A 66 77.13 -27.20 -46.64
N TRP A 67 76.61 -26.21 -47.37
CA TRP A 67 77.18 -24.85 -47.44
C TRP A 67 76.67 -23.94 -46.33
N CYS A 68 75.35 -23.93 -46.11
CA CYS A 68 74.72 -23.27 -44.96
C CYS A 68 74.36 -24.30 -43.88
N ALA A 69 74.31 -23.85 -42.62
CA ALA A 69 73.81 -24.70 -41.53
C ALA A 69 72.39 -25.23 -41.83
N PRO A 70 72.05 -26.48 -41.45
CA PRO A 70 70.71 -27.03 -41.65
C PRO A 70 69.64 -26.13 -41.02
N LEU A 71 68.57 -25.79 -41.76
CA LEU A 71 67.46 -25.03 -41.18
C LEU A 71 66.75 -25.88 -40.14
N LYS A 72 66.65 -25.36 -38.92
CA LYS A 72 65.81 -25.91 -37.86
C LYS A 72 64.67 -24.93 -37.60
N VAL A 73 63.54 -25.15 -38.29
CA VAL A 73 62.32 -24.35 -38.08
C VAL A 73 61.59 -24.92 -36.86
N LYS A 74 61.65 -24.22 -35.72
CA LYS A 74 60.83 -24.58 -34.55
C LYS A 74 59.35 -24.41 -34.90
N HIS A 75 58.50 -25.38 -34.54
CA HIS A 75 57.05 -25.38 -34.84
C HIS A 75 56.69 -25.22 -36.33
N GLY A 76 57.58 -25.63 -37.24
CA GLY A 76 57.36 -25.58 -38.67
C GLY A 76 58.27 -26.54 -39.44
N HIS A 77 58.29 -26.40 -40.76
CA HIS A 77 59.22 -27.06 -41.66
C HIS A 77 59.58 -26.12 -42.81
N ALA A 78 60.69 -26.38 -43.49
CA ALA A 78 61.09 -25.61 -44.66
C ALA A 78 61.04 -26.48 -45.91
N SER A 79 60.42 -25.99 -46.98
CA SER A 79 60.46 -26.63 -48.29
C SER A 79 61.55 -25.96 -49.14
N CYS A 80 62.67 -26.67 -49.28
CA CYS A 80 63.87 -26.15 -49.95
C CYS A 80 63.98 -26.64 -51.39
N ARG A 81 64.22 -25.72 -52.32
CA ARG A 81 64.49 -25.97 -53.74
C ARG A 81 65.92 -25.55 -54.07
N THR A 82 66.73 -26.51 -54.49
CA THR A 82 68.13 -26.31 -54.90
C THR A 82 68.21 -26.11 -56.42
N PRO A 83 69.04 -25.20 -56.96
CA PRO A 83 69.11 -24.90 -58.40
C PRO A 83 69.45 -26.07 -59.33
N ARG A 84 69.99 -27.19 -58.83
CA ARG A 84 70.47 -28.34 -59.64
C ARG A 84 70.10 -29.73 -59.08
N GLY A 85 69.07 -29.83 -58.24
CA GLY A 85 68.57 -31.12 -57.72
C GLY A 85 69.58 -31.91 -56.88
N GLU A 86 70.43 -31.22 -56.13
CA GLU A 86 71.55 -31.81 -55.41
C GLU A 86 71.11 -32.57 -54.15
N TYR A 87 71.92 -33.56 -53.73
CA TYR A 87 71.62 -34.41 -52.57
C TYR A 87 71.41 -33.63 -51.27
N TYR A 88 72.20 -32.57 -51.04
CA TYR A 88 72.08 -31.72 -49.86
C TYR A 88 71.17 -30.51 -50.11
N LYS A 89 70.14 -30.33 -49.26
CA LYS A 89 69.13 -29.26 -49.37
C LYS A 89 69.56 -27.91 -48.76
N ASN A 90 70.86 -27.65 -48.67
CA ASN A 90 71.45 -26.47 -48.02
C ASN A 90 72.78 -26.04 -48.68
N VAL A 91 72.82 -26.10 -50.02
CA VAL A 91 73.93 -25.61 -50.85
C VAL A 91 73.77 -24.14 -51.22
N LEU A 92 74.82 -23.49 -51.72
CA LEU A 92 74.80 -22.09 -52.14
C LEU A 92 73.62 -21.82 -53.11
N SER A 93 72.90 -20.72 -52.90
CA SER A 93 71.72 -20.31 -53.68
C SER A 93 70.48 -21.22 -53.52
N THR A 94 70.45 -22.12 -52.54
CA THR A 94 69.20 -22.84 -52.17
C THR A 94 68.14 -21.88 -51.66
N ARG A 95 66.91 -22.01 -52.15
CA ARG A 95 65.74 -21.22 -51.74
C ARG A 95 64.82 -22.08 -50.89
N CYS A 96 64.58 -21.68 -49.65
CA CYS A 96 63.73 -22.41 -48.72
C CYS A 96 62.50 -21.57 -48.35
N LYS A 97 61.31 -22.08 -48.66
CA LYS A 97 60.05 -21.51 -48.18
C LYS A 97 59.74 -22.04 -46.79
N ILE A 98 59.41 -21.15 -45.87
CA ILE A 98 59.11 -21.50 -44.49
C ILE A 98 57.61 -21.78 -44.37
N HIS A 99 57.26 -22.96 -43.85
CA HIS A 99 55.89 -23.38 -43.60
C HIS A 99 55.71 -23.67 -42.11
N CYS A 100 54.87 -22.90 -41.44
CA CYS A 100 54.56 -23.12 -40.04
C CYS A 100 53.49 -24.20 -39.85
N LYS A 101 53.52 -24.88 -38.70
CA LYS A 101 52.44 -25.80 -38.30
C LYS A 101 51.15 -25.01 -38.05
N LYS A 102 49.99 -25.68 -38.12
CA LYS A 102 48.68 -25.06 -37.81
C LYS A 102 48.72 -24.41 -36.42
N GLY A 103 48.25 -23.17 -36.31
CA GLY A 103 48.32 -22.36 -35.09
C GLY A 103 49.57 -21.50 -34.94
N TYR A 104 50.51 -21.58 -35.90
CA TYR A 104 51.69 -20.74 -35.99
C TYR A 104 51.73 -19.97 -37.31
N GLU A 105 52.27 -18.76 -37.29
CA GLU A 105 52.46 -17.90 -38.46
C GLU A 105 53.94 -17.51 -38.57
N VAL A 106 54.38 -17.25 -39.81
CA VAL A 106 55.74 -16.80 -40.08
C VAL A 106 55.89 -15.34 -39.66
N GLU A 107 56.80 -15.10 -38.72
CA GLU A 107 57.32 -13.77 -38.40
C GLU A 107 58.71 -13.61 -39.07
N GLY A 108 58.89 -12.51 -39.79
CA GLY A 108 60.07 -12.26 -40.61
C GLY A 108 59.89 -12.76 -42.05
N HIS A 109 60.88 -13.48 -42.58
CA HIS A 109 60.92 -13.84 -43.99
C HIS A 109 60.21 -15.17 -44.27
N HIS A 110 59.24 -15.15 -45.19
CA HIS A 110 58.53 -16.35 -45.68
C HIS A 110 59.40 -17.24 -46.58
N GLU A 111 60.50 -16.69 -47.09
CA GLU A 111 61.47 -17.39 -47.92
C GLU A 111 62.89 -16.89 -47.64
N VAL A 112 63.83 -17.82 -47.51
CA VAL A 112 65.24 -17.51 -47.23
C VAL A 112 66.17 -18.19 -48.23
N LEU A 113 67.28 -17.52 -48.54
CA LEU A 113 68.31 -17.99 -49.47
C LEU A 113 69.63 -18.29 -48.75
N CYS A 114 70.31 -19.36 -49.14
CA CYS A 114 71.67 -19.65 -48.67
C CYS A 114 72.67 -18.76 -49.41
N MET A 115 73.29 -17.82 -48.69
CA MET A 115 74.18 -16.80 -49.25
C MET A 115 75.66 -17.24 -49.27
N ALA A 116 76.49 -16.53 -50.04
CA ALA A 116 77.93 -16.81 -50.16
C ALA A 116 78.68 -16.77 -48.82
N ASN A 117 78.21 -15.95 -47.88
CA ASN A 117 78.75 -15.85 -46.51
C ASN A 117 78.36 -17.03 -45.59
N ARG A 118 77.80 -18.12 -46.14
CA ARG A 118 77.38 -19.34 -45.42
C ARG A 118 76.26 -19.13 -44.39
N ARG A 119 75.48 -18.04 -44.53
CA ARG A 119 74.29 -17.74 -43.71
C ARG A 119 73.02 -17.66 -44.57
N TRP A 120 71.88 -17.83 -43.93
CA TRP A 120 70.56 -17.62 -44.55
C TRP A 120 70.25 -16.13 -44.66
N SER A 121 69.57 -15.73 -45.75
CA SER A 121 69.35 -14.33 -46.13
C SER A 121 68.48 -13.49 -45.18
N GLY A 122 67.73 -14.14 -44.30
CA GLY A 122 66.84 -13.45 -43.39
C GLY A 122 66.53 -14.27 -42.15
N ASN A 123 66.03 -13.57 -41.14
CA ASN A 123 65.50 -14.20 -39.94
C ASN A 123 64.07 -14.70 -40.23
N TYR A 124 63.79 -15.88 -39.72
CA TYR A 124 62.49 -16.53 -39.80
C TYR A 124 62.16 -17.13 -38.44
N ALA A 125 60.91 -16.98 -38.01
CA ALA A 125 60.40 -17.65 -36.82
C ALA A 125 58.94 -18.02 -37.03
N CYS A 126 58.55 -19.24 -36.65
CA CYS A 126 57.13 -19.58 -36.52
C CYS A 126 56.68 -19.19 -35.12
N ARG A 127 55.87 -18.13 -35.03
CA ARG A 127 55.28 -17.68 -33.77
C ARG A 127 53.83 -18.09 -33.68
N GLU A 128 53.36 -18.32 -32.47
CA GLU A 128 51.97 -18.70 -32.21
C GLU A 128 51.03 -17.58 -32.63
N ILE A 129 49.95 -17.95 -33.32
CA ILE A 129 48.85 -17.05 -33.62
C ILE A 129 48.14 -16.73 -32.29
N ARG A 130 48.04 -15.44 -31.98
CA ARG A 130 47.38 -14.94 -30.78
C ARG A 130 46.36 -13.87 -31.16
N CYS A 131 45.14 -14.01 -30.68
CA CYS A 131 44.10 -13.00 -30.82
C CYS A 131 44.28 -11.87 -29.78
N PRO A 132 43.68 -10.68 -30.02
CA PRO A 132 43.63 -9.61 -29.04
C PRO A 132 43.12 -10.11 -27.70
N LYS A 133 43.71 -9.61 -26.61
CA LYS A 133 43.25 -9.94 -25.25
C LYS A 133 41.83 -9.40 -25.06
N LEU A 134 40.91 -10.27 -24.68
CA LEU A 134 39.55 -9.90 -24.32
C LEU A 134 39.55 -9.11 -23.02
N SER A 135 38.68 -8.11 -22.90
CA SER A 135 38.47 -7.37 -21.65
C SER A 135 37.36 -8.01 -20.82
N MET A 136 37.44 -7.89 -19.49
CA MET A 136 36.42 -8.47 -18.61
C MET A 136 35.10 -7.70 -18.75
N PRO A 137 33.98 -8.36 -19.06
CA PRO A 137 32.67 -7.70 -19.02
C PRO A 137 32.38 -7.17 -17.61
N ALA A 138 31.81 -5.97 -17.51
CA ALA A 138 31.27 -5.49 -16.24
C ALA A 138 30.15 -6.45 -15.77
N ASN A 139 30.10 -6.76 -14.46
CA ASN A 139 29.11 -7.67 -13.86
C ASN A 139 29.08 -9.08 -14.48
N GLY A 140 30.24 -9.56 -14.91
CA GLY A 140 30.41 -10.90 -15.46
C GLY A 140 31.88 -11.27 -15.63
N GLY A 141 32.11 -12.27 -16.47
CA GLY A 141 33.44 -12.76 -16.76
C GLY A 141 33.47 -13.64 -18.00
N PHE A 142 34.66 -14.14 -18.32
CA PHE A 142 34.82 -15.17 -19.33
C PHE A 142 35.86 -16.20 -18.90
N LYS A 143 35.74 -17.42 -19.42
CA LYS A 143 36.69 -18.50 -19.21
C LYS A 143 37.15 -19.02 -20.56
N CYS A 144 38.46 -18.96 -20.80
CA CYS A 144 39.08 -19.46 -22.03
C CYS A 144 39.74 -20.82 -21.80
N SER A 145 39.69 -21.69 -22.82
CA SER A 145 40.37 -22.98 -22.79
C SER A 145 41.89 -22.87 -22.83
N ASP A 146 42.41 -21.92 -23.63
CA ASP A 146 43.85 -21.72 -23.80
C ASP A 146 44.15 -20.23 -24.06
N GLY A 147 43.86 -19.38 -23.07
CA GLY A 147 44.11 -17.93 -23.15
C GLY A 147 43.61 -17.29 -24.45
N SER A 148 44.49 -16.55 -25.15
CA SER A 148 44.20 -15.94 -26.45
C SER A 148 44.88 -16.65 -27.63
N TYR A 149 45.26 -17.93 -27.47
CA TYR A 149 45.90 -18.72 -28.52
C TYR A 149 44.93 -19.19 -29.60
N PHE A 150 45.45 -19.53 -30.77
CA PHE A 150 44.67 -20.10 -31.87
C PHE A 150 43.83 -21.31 -31.44
N ASN A 151 42.58 -21.37 -31.91
CA ASN A 151 41.57 -22.35 -31.50
C ASN A 151 41.16 -22.30 -30.01
N SER A 152 41.65 -21.35 -29.21
CA SER A 152 41.13 -21.13 -27.85
C SER A 152 39.67 -20.73 -27.93
N ARG A 153 38.82 -21.42 -27.15
CA ARG A 153 37.39 -21.13 -27.00
C ARG A 153 37.18 -20.43 -25.67
N CYS A 154 36.63 -19.22 -25.73
CA CYS A 154 36.28 -18.42 -24.56
C CYS A 154 34.76 -18.38 -24.40
N GLU A 155 34.29 -18.73 -23.21
CA GLU A 155 32.88 -18.74 -22.83
C GLU A 155 32.59 -17.60 -21.86
N PHE A 156 31.63 -16.75 -22.21
CA PHE A 156 31.20 -15.63 -21.38
C PHE A 156 30.09 -16.07 -20.42
N PHE A 157 30.11 -15.52 -19.21
CA PHE A 157 29.09 -15.70 -18.20
C PHE A 157 28.84 -14.40 -17.46
N CYS A 158 27.62 -14.20 -16.96
CA CYS A 158 27.25 -13.03 -16.19
C CYS A 158 27.05 -13.38 -14.72
N SER A 159 27.23 -12.39 -13.85
CA SER A 159 26.85 -12.48 -12.44
C SER A 159 25.34 -12.68 -12.29
N PRO A 160 24.84 -13.22 -11.16
CA PRO A 160 23.40 -13.35 -10.91
C PRO A 160 22.66 -12.02 -11.12
N GLY A 161 21.46 -12.08 -11.71
CA GLY A 161 20.65 -10.90 -12.06
C GLY A 161 21.06 -10.17 -13.33
N TYR A 162 22.16 -10.56 -13.98
CA TYR A 162 22.58 -9.99 -15.26
C TYR A 162 22.44 -11.03 -16.39
N THR A 163 21.96 -10.56 -17.54
CA THR A 163 21.79 -11.37 -18.75
C THR A 163 22.86 -11.03 -19.79
N LEU A 164 23.38 -12.05 -20.46
CA LEU A 164 24.39 -11.87 -21.50
C LEU A 164 23.77 -11.33 -22.79
N LYS A 165 24.28 -10.19 -23.27
CA LYS A 165 23.96 -9.62 -24.57
C LYS A 165 25.14 -9.81 -25.52
N GLY A 166 24.98 -10.71 -26.50
CA GLY A 166 26.00 -11.05 -27.49
C GLY A 166 26.20 -12.56 -27.63
N GLU A 167 27.34 -12.96 -28.19
CA GLU A 167 27.68 -14.38 -28.35
C GLU A 167 28.14 -14.99 -27.02
N ARG A 168 27.63 -16.19 -26.72
CA ARG A 168 27.99 -16.92 -25.49
C ARG A 168 29.40 -17.49 -25.53
N THR A 169 29.91 -17.81 -26.72
CA THR A 169 31.25 -18.37 -26.90
C THR A 169 31.93 -17.81 -28.13
N VAL A 170 33.17 -17.37 -28.00
CA VAL A 170 34.03 -16.92 -29.10
C VAL A 170 35.26 -17.81 -29.23
N THR A 171 35.79 -17.95 -30.44
CA THR A 171 36.94 -18.79 -30.78
C THR A 171 37.98 -18.00 -31.55
N CYS A 172 39.26 -18.15 -31.19
CA CYS A 172 40.36 -17.45 -31.85
C CYS A 172 40.69 -18.10 -33.20
N MET A 173 40.49 -17.34 -34.28
CA MET A 173 40.64 -17.80 -35.66
C MET A 173 42.07 -17.61 -36.18
N SER A 174 42.39 -18.23 -37.33
CA SER A 174 43.72 -18.14 -37.96
C SER A 174 44.09 -16.73 -38.40
N GLY A 175 43.11 -15.86 -38.62
CA GLY A 175 43.30 -14.44 -38.95
C GLY A 175 43.70 -13.54 -37.78
N LYS A 176 44.07 -14.10 -36.61
CA LYS A 176 44.32 -13.36 -35.35
C LYS A 176 43.11 -12.56 -34.85
N THR A 177 41.91 -12.98 -35.23
CA THR A 177 40.65 -12.35 -34.83
C THR A 177 39.76 -13.37 -34.14
N TRP A 178 38.94 -12.88 -33.20
CA TRP A 178 37.85 -13.67 -32.65
C TRP A 178 36.73 -13.78 -33.69
N ASN A 179 36.07 -14.93 -33.76
CA ASN A 179 34.92 -15.15 -34.66
C ASN A 179 33.68 -14.32 -34.31
N GLY A 180 33.63 -13.76 -33.10
CA GLY A 180 32.54 -12.94 -32.58
C GLY A 180 33.04 -11.76 -31.76
N GLY A 181 32.13 -10.84 -31.45
CA GLY A 181 32.41 -9.66 -30.64
C GLY A 181 32.50 -9.95 -29.14
N GLN A 182 33.00 -8.97 -28.38
CA GLN A 182 32.95 -9.03 -26.93
C GLN A 182 31.51 -8.84 -26.44
N SER A 183 31.02 -9.77 -25.61
CA SER A 183 29.68 -9.73 -25.04
C SER A 183 29.63 -8.88 -23.77
N THR A 184 28.47 -8.27 -23.50
CA THR A 184 28.24 -7.45 -22.30
C THR A 184 27.15 -8.07 -21.43
N CYS A 185 27.23 -7.83 -20.12
CA CYS A 185 26.20 -8.24 -19.17
C CYS A 185 25.32 -7.04 -18.87
N VAL A 186 24.01 -7.19 -19.09
CA VAL A 186 23.01 -6.15 -18.87
C VAL A 186 21.95 -6.66 -17.90
N ASP A 187 21.56 -5.79 -16.98
CA ASP A 187 20.43 -6.06 -16.10
C ASP A 187 19.13 -5.75 -16.84
N ILE A 188 18.25 -6.74 -16.89
CA ILE A 188 16.93 -6.69 -17.52
C ILE A 188 15.84 -7.16 -16.57
N ASP A 189 16.20 -7.62 -15.38
CA ASP A 189 15.27 -8.22 -14.45
C ASP A 189 14.66 -7.10 -13.60
N PRO A 190 13.32 -6.99 -13.52
CA PRO A 190 12.71 -5.95 -12.70
C PRO A 190 12.92 -6.22 -11.20
N PRO A 191 13.02 -5.16 -10.38
CA PRO A 191 13.19 -5.32 -8.94
C PRO A 191 11.97 -5.99 -8.30
N LYS A 192 12.23 -6.87 -7.32
CA LYS A 192 11.19 -7.61 -6.61
C LYS A 192 10.78 -6.86 -5.34
N ILE A 193 9.52 -6.43 -5.28
CA ILE A 193 8.90 -5.83 -4.09
C ILE A 193 7.97 -6.83 -3.40
N LYS A 194 8.06 -6.89 -2.07
CA LYS A 194 7.08 -7.57 -1.23
C LYS A 194 5.91 -6.62 -0.88
N CYS A 195 4.70 -6.99 -1.26
CA CYS A 195 3.52 -6.19 -0.94
C CYS A 195 3.08 -6.34 0.53
N PRO A 196 2.65 -5.24 1.17
CA PRO A 196 2.00 -5.30 2.47
C PRO A 196 0.69 -6.08 2.39
N ASN A 197 0.42 -6.90 3.41
CA ASN A 197 -0.86 -7.59 3.56
C ASN A 197 -1.76 -6.78 4.50
N VAL A 198 -2.56 -5.89 3.93
CA VAL A 198 -3.48 -5.04 4.71
C VAL A 198 -4.85 -5.70 4.79
N ARG A 199 -5.39 -5.85 6.00
CA ARG A 199 -6.74 -6.34 6.25
C ARG A 199 -7.78 -5.23 6.15
N ASP A 200 -9.02 -5.60 5.83
CA ASP A 200 -10.19 -4.72 5.93
C ASP A 200 -10.22 -3.99 7.28
N LYS A 201 -10.51 -2.69 7.24
CA LYS A 201 -10.64 -1.85 8.43
C LYS A 201 -12.07 -1.41 8.60
N THR A 202 -12.54 -1.38 9.85
CA THR A 202 -13.87 -0.88 10.21
C THR A 202 -13.71 0.45 10.94
N ALA A 203 -14.54 1.43 10.61
CA ALA A 203 -14.54 2.72 11.30
C ALA A 203 -14.95 2.58 12.79
N GLU A 204 -14.39 3.46 13.61
CA GLU A 204 -14.73 3.59 15.04
C GLU A 204 -16.14 4.16 15.24
N PRO A 205 -16.74 4.01 16.44
CA PRO A 205 -18.06 4.59 16.73
C PRO A 205 -18.11 6.09 16.47
N GLY A 206 -19.17 6.56 15.77
CA GLY A 206 -19.36 7.98 15.44
C GLY A 206 -18.41 8.52 14.36
N LYS A 207 -17.65 7.66 13.68
CA LYS A 207 -16.71 8.06 12.61
C LYS A 207 -17.07 7.40 11.28
N LEU A 208 -16.86 8.14 10.20
CA LEU A 208 -16.99 7.67 8.81
C LEU A 208 -15.63 7.37 8.15
N THR A 209 -14.55 7.64 8.88
CA THR A 209 -13.18 7.44 8.39
C THR A 209 -12.40 6.63 9.40
N VAL A 210 -11.37 5.93 8.92
CA VAL A 210 -10.47 5.15 9.77
C VAL A 210 -9.02 5.50 9.45
N ARG A 211 -8.18 5.57 10.48
CA ARG A 211 -6.74 5.76 10.30
C ARG A 211 -6.10 4.43 9.90
N VAL A 212 -5.44 4.38 8.75
CA VAL A 212 -4.83 3.13 8.24
C VAL A 212 -3.32 3.27 8.15
N THR A 213 -2.61 2.34 8.76
CA THR A 213 -1.15 2.21 8.69
C THR A 213 -0.77 0.87 8.08
N TRP A 214 0.35 0.85 7.35
CA TRP A 214 1.00 -0.34 6.81
C TRP A 214 2.50 -0.10 6.72
N ASP A 215 3.27 -1.18 6.75
CA ASP A 215 4.72 -1.12 6.61
C ASP A 215 5.09 -0.74 5.19
N THR A 216 6.11 0.11 5.04
CA THR A 216 6.63 0.47 3.73
C THR A 216 7.12 -0.79 3.01
N PRO A 217 6.68 -1.05 1.76
CA PRO A 217 7.06 -2.27 1.04
C PRO A 217 8.58 -2.36 0.90
N GLU A 218 9.15 -3.46 1.37
CA GLU A 218 10.57 -3.76 1.16
C GLU A 218 10.74 -4.41 -0.21
N GLY A 219 11.79 -4.02 -0.92
CA GLY A 219 12.16 -4.64 -2.19
C GLY A 219 13.67 -4.76 -2.32
N LYS A 220 14.09 -5.70 -3.16
CA LYS A 220 15.49 -5.89 -3.54
C LYS A 220 15.56 -6.22 -5.01
N ASP A 221 16.57 -5.67 -5.66
CA ASP A 221 16.94 -6.09 -7.00
C ASP A 221 17.81 -7.37 -6.97
N THR A 222 17.76 -8.17 -8.04
CA THR A 222 18.51 -9.44 -8.12
C THR A 222 19.96 -9.23 -8.57
N ALA A 223 20.26 -8.14 -9.29
CA ALA A 223 21.55 -7.86 -9.89
C ALA A 223 22.50 -7.17 -8.89
N ASP A 224 22.12 -6.02 -8.34
CA ASP A 224 22.95 -5.24 -7.39
C ASP A 224 22.30 -5.02 -6.01
N GLY A 225 21.00 -5.37 -5.88
CA GLY A 225 20.25 -5.23 -4.65
C GLY A 225 19.86 -3.78 -4.32
N ILE A 226 20.08 -2.82 -5.22
CA ILE A 226 19.83 -1.40 -5.01
C ILE A 226 18.55 -0.99 -5.74
N LEU A 227 17.65 -0.34 -5.00
CA LEU A 227 16.47 0.32 -5.58
C LEU A 227 16.70 1.82 -5.67
N THR A 228 16.32 2.38 -6.81
CA THR A 228 16.20 3.82 -7.06
C THR A 228 14.72 4.21 -6.92
N ASP A 229 14.45 5.52 -6.83
CA ASP A 229 13.14 6.19 -6.83
C ASP A 229 11.92 5.37 -6.37
N VAL A 230 11.44 5.63 -5.15
CA VAL A 230 10.19 5.06 -4.64
C VAL A 230 9.03 6.01 -4.87
N ILE A 231 8.10 5.63 -5.75
CA ILE A 231 6.90 6.42 -6.07
C ILE A 231 5.67 5.79 -5.43
N LEU A 232 5.01 6.53 -4.55
CA LEU A 232 3.71 6.19 -3.97
C LEU A 232 2.57 6.86 -4.76
N LYS A 233 1.62 6.06 -5.22
CA LYS A 233 0.31 6.53 -5.72
C LYS A 233 -0.77 6.13 -4.73
N GLY A 234 -1.47 7.13 -4.19
CA GLY A 234 -2.51 6.97 -3.17
C GLY A 234 -2.24 7.83 -1.95
N LYS A 235 -3.08 7.72 -0.91
CA LYS A 235 -2.85 8.39 0.37
C LYS A 235 -1.70 7.70 1.14
N PRO A 236 -0.86 8.45 1.86
CA PRO A 236 0.25 7.88 2.62
C PRO A 236 -0.21 7.08 3.85
N PRO A 237 0.61 6.13 4.34
CA PRO A 237 0.32 5.39 5.56
C PRO A 237 0.15 6.34 6.74
N GLY A 238 -0.78 6.01 7.64
CA GLY A 238 -1.15 6.85 8.79
C GLY A 238 -2.21 7.91 8.50
N SER A 239 -2.70 8.00 7.26
CA SER A 239 -3.80 8.89 6.87
C SER A 239 -5.17 8.35 7.25
N HIS A 240 -6.17 9.24 7.24
CA HIS A 240 -7.59 8.88 7.36
C HIS A 240 -8.18 8.53 5.99
N PHE A 241 -8.85 7.39 5.92
CA PHE A 241 -9.51 6.88 4.73
C PHE A 241 -11.03 6.82 4.95
N PRO A 242 -11.84 7.38 4.02
CA PRO A 242 -13.29 7.26 4.08
C PRO A 242 -13.76 5.86 3.69
N GLU A 243 -15.04 5.58 3.88
CA GLU A 243 -15.71 4.36 3.41
C GLU A 243 -15.42 4.08 1.92
N GLY A 244 -15.14 2.81 1.61
CA GLY A 244 -14.90 2.34 0.24
C GLY A 244 -13.57 1.61 0.04
N ASP A 245 -13.29 1.28 -1.22
CA ASP A 245 -12.09 0.57 -1.67
C ASP A 245 -11.03 1.57 -2.17
N HIS A 246 -9.88 1.63 -1.48
CA HIS A 246 -8.77 2.54 -1.80
C HIS A 246 -7.59 1.77 -2.39
N LYS A 247 -7.23 2.09 -3.63
CA LYS A 247 -6.11 1.44 -4.34
C LYS A 247 -4.80 2.17 -4.04
N ILE A 248 -3.82 1.45 -3.50
CA ILE A 248 -2.47 1.94 -3.25
C ILE A 248 -1.49 1.24 -4.19
N SER A 249 -0.58 2.01 -4.79
CA SER A 249 0.45 1.47 -5.66
C SER A 249 1.82 2.06 -5.30
N TYR A 250 2.77 1.18 -5.04
CA TYR A 250 4.18 1.51 -4.96
C TYR A 250 4.87 1.11 -6.26
N THR A 251 5.70 1.99 -6.77
CA THR A 251 6.55 1.76 -7.94
C THR A 251 7.98 2.05 -7.53
N VAL A 252 8.90 1.15 -7.88
CA VAL A 252 10.34 1.36 -7.70
C VAL A 252 11.06 1.08 -9.01
N TYR A 253 12.24 1.65 -9.12
CA TYR A 253 13.14 1.45 -10.23
C TYR A 253 14.44 0.83 -9.74
N ASP A 254 15.18 0.17 -10.61
CA ASP A 254 16.57 -0.21 -10.36
C ASP A 254 17.52 0.82 -11.00
N ARG A 255 18.82 0.52 -11.02
CA ARG A 255 19.82 1.38 -11.64
C ARG A 255 19.86 1.25 -13.18
N ALA A 256 19.40 0.13 -13.72
CA ALA A 256 19.29 -0.12 -15.16
C ALA A 256 18.02 0.51 -15.77
N GLY A 257 17.10 1.00 -14.94
CA GLY A 257 15.84 1.60 -15.33
C GLY A 257 14.68 0.61 -15.42
N ASN A 258 14.84 -0.66 -15.00
CA ASN A 258 13.72 -1.59 -14.96
C ASN A 258 12.77 -1.25 -13.80
N LYS A 259 11.50 -1.61 -13.98
CA LYS A 259 10.40 -1.13 -13.13
C LYS A 259 9.75 -2.26 -12.37
N GLY A 260 9.80 -2.18 -11.05
CA GLY A 260 9.02 -3.01 -10.12
C GLY A 260 7.76 -2.28 -9.66
N SER A 261 6.65 -3.00 -9.47
CA SER A 261 5.43 -2.39 -8.94
C SER A 261 4.68 -3.34 -8.02
N CYS A 262 4.23 -2.79 -6.89
CA CYS A 262 3.37 -3.47 -5.93
C CYS A 262 2.05 -2.72 -5.82
N ARG A 263 0.93 -3.44 -5.90
CA ARG A 263 -0.42 -2.88 -5.78
C ARG A 263 -1.20 -3.66 -4.73
N PHE A 264 -1.86 -2.95 -3.84
CA PHE A 264 -2.79 -3.51 -2.88
C PHE A 264 -3.96 -2.56 -2.65
N SER A 265 -5.06 -3.12 -2.16
CA SER A 265 -6.29 -2.37 -1.89
C SER A 265 -6.57 -2.37 -0.40
N ILE A 266 -7.02 -1.24 0.11
CA ILE A 266 -7.48 -1.06 1.48
C ILE A 266 -8.99 -0.89 1.43
N ARG A 267 -9.73 -1.83 2.01
CA ARG A 267 -11.18 -1.73 2.14
C ARG A 267 -11.54 -1.15 3.51
N VAL A 268 -12.20 -0.01 3.50
CA VAL A 268 -12.76 0.62 4.71
C VAL A 268 -14.27 0.42 4.71
N ARG A 269 -14.78 -0.18 5.79
CA ARG A 269 -16.21 -0.41 5.99
C ARG A 269 -16.74 0.46 7.12
N VAL A 270 -17.89 1.09 6.92
CA VAL A 270 -18.68 1.68 8.00
C VAL A 270 -19.85 0.73 8.28
N ARG A 271 -20.04 0.35 9.55
CA ARG A 271 -21.23 -0.43 9.93
C ARG A 271 -22.40 0.54 10.02
N ARG A 272 -23.53 0.21 9.40
CA ARG A 272 -24.74 1.06 9.39
C ARG A 272 -25.93 0.25 9.87
N CYS A 273 -26.79 0.89 10.65
CA CYS A 273 -28.09 0.37 11.04
C CYS A 273 -29.14 0.71 9.97
N THR A 274 -30.34 0.15 10.07
CA THR A 274 -31.46 0.56 9.21
C THR A 274 -31.78 2.04 9.43
N PRO A 275 -31.90 2.88 8.39
CA PRO A 275 -32.25 4.29 8.55
C PRO A 275 -33.54 4.46 9.35
N LEU A 276 -33.51 5.34 10.35
CA LEU A 276 -34.68 5.67 11.15
C LEU A 276 -35.48 6.79 10.48
N THR A 277 -36.80 6.74 10.64
CA THR A 277 -37.71 7.80 10.22
C THR A 277 -38.23 8.57 11.43
N PRO A 278 -38.52 9.88 11.29
CA PRO A 278 -39.18 10.63 12.34
C PRO A 278 -40.55 10.01 12.66
N PRO A 279 -40.96 9.99 13.95
CA PRO A 279 -42.29 9.52 14.33
C PRO A 279 -43.37 10.49 13.86
N ASP A 280 -44.57 9.98 13.60
CA ASP A 280 -45.74 10.81 13.31
C ASP A 280 -45.96 11.84 14.43
N ASN A 281 -46.22 13.09 14.07
CA ASN A 281 -46.34 14.21 15.01
C ASN A 281 -45.09 14.43 15.90
N GLY A 282 -43.92 14.07 15.39
CA GLY A 282 -42.63 14.36 16.01
C GLY A 282 -41.55 14.61 14.97
N TYR A 283 -40.34 14.83 15.46
CA TYR A 283 -39.13 14.96 14.66
C TYR A 283 -37.96 14.28 15.37
N MET A 284 -36.89 14.03 14.64
CA MET A 284 -35.67 13.43 15.19
C MET A 284 -34.44 14.22 14.76
N LYS A 285 -33.43 14.25 15.64
CA LYS A 285 -32.11 14.84 15.36
C LYS A 285 -31.07 13.77 15.63
N CYS A 286 -30.25 13.46 14.63
CA CYS A 286 -29.14 12.52 14.78
C CYS A 286 -27.80 13.22 14.74
N ASP A 287 -26.83 12.66 15.44
CA ASP A 287 -25.42 12.99 15.23
C ASP A 287 -24.83 12.22 14.03
N SER A 288 -23.56 12.53 13.73
CA SER A 288 -22.78 11.80 12.72
C SER A 288 -23.44 11.79 11.33
N ASP A 289 -23.66 10.61 10.73
CA ASP A 289 -24.31 10.40 9.43
C ASP A 289 -25.74 9.82 9.58
N GLY A 290 -26.28 9.84 10.81
CA GLY A 290 -27.64 9.41 11.12
C GLY A 290 -27.86 7.90 11.30
N ASP A 291 -27.08 7.04 10.65
CA ASP A 291 -27.25 5.59 10.74
C ASP A 291 -25.96 4.79 11.00
N ASN A 292 -24.80 5.45 11.04
CA ASN A 292 -23.52 4.79 11.23
C ASN A 292 -23.38 4.26 12.67
N TYR A 293 -22.56 3.23 12.85
CA TYR A 293 -22.26 2.67 14.16
C TYR A 293 -21.77 3.75 15.12
N GLY A 294 -22.38 3.82 16.31
CA GLY A 294 -22.17 4.86 17.31
C GLY A 294 -23.02 6.12 17.10
N ALA A 295 -23.79 6.22 16.00
CA ALA A 295 -24.69 7.35 15.80
C ALA A 295 -25.82 7.32 16.82
N THR A 296 -26.16 8.49 17.36
CA THR A 296 -27.25 8.68 18.31
C THR A 296 -28.32 9.56 17.68
N CYS A 297 -29.56 9.07 17.67
CA CYS A 297 -30.74 9.80 17.23
C CYS A 297 -31.64 10.11 18.42
N GLU A 298 -31.86 11.39 18.69
CA GLU A 298 -32.79 11.89 19.69
C GLU A 298 -34.14 12.21 19.05
N PHE A 299 -35.21 11.83 19.75
CA PHE A 299 -36.58 11.98 19.30
C PHE A 299 -37.30 13.04 20.12
N PHE A 300 -38.12 13.82 19.42
CA PHE A 300 -38.90 14.91 19.99
C PHE A 300 -40.33 14.82 19.48
N CYS A 301 -41.30 15.03 20.36
CA CYS A 301 -42.71 15.11 19.97
C CYS A 301 -43.13 16.56 19.84
N LEU A 302 -44.05 16.82 18.92
CA LEU A 302 -44.68 18.13 18.80
C LEU A 302 -45.55 18.42 20.01
N GLY A 303 -45.86 19.71 20.20
CA GLY A 303 -46.59 20.18 21.36
C GLY A 303 -47.94 19.50 21.47
N GLY A 304 -48.19 18.87 22.62
CA GLY A 304 -49.44 18.18 22.87
C GLY A 304 -49.48 16.71 22.50
N PHE A 305 -48.34 16.16 22.10
CA PHE A 305 -48.06 14.74 22.10
C PHE A 305 -47.02 14.43 23.18
N GLU A 306 -47.03 13.21 23.68
CA GLU A 306 -46.08 12.69 24.65
C GLU A 306 -45.30 11.53 24.03
N LEU A 307 -44.01 11.47 24.37
CA LEU A 307 -43.10 10.45 23.85
C LEU A 307 -43.33 9.13 24.57
N GLN A 308 -43.66 8.08 23.80
CA GLN A 308 -43.71 6.70 24.27
C GLN A 308 -42.56 5.92 23.63
N GLY A 309 -41.77 5.22 24.44
CA GLY A 309 -40.59 4.50 23.98
C GLY A 309 -39.29 5.18 24.41
N SER A 310 -38.27 5.13 23.56
CA SER A 310 -36.93 5.64 23.93
C SER A 310 -36.75 7.09 23.49
N LYS A 311 -36.33 7.98 24.41
CA LYS A 311 -36.02 9.38 24.07
C LYS A 311 -34.88 9.49 23.05
N ALA A 312 -33.93 8.56 23.10
CA ALA A 312 -32.82 8.47 22.17
C ALA A 312 -32.52 7.01 21.83
N ARG A 313 -32.04 6.75 20.61
CA ARG A 313 -31.59 5.42 20.15
C ARG A 313 -30.17 5.52 19.60
N VAL A 314 -29.37 4.48 19.83
CA VAL A 314 -27.95 4.42 19.42
C VAL A 314 -27.73 3.23 18.49
N CYS A 315 -27.07 3.44 17.36
CA CYS A 315 -26.73 2.37 16.44
C CYS A 315 -25.59 1.51 17.00
N GLN A 316 -25.84 0.22 17.22
CA GLN A 316 -24.92 -0.71 17.86
C GLN A 316 -23.99 -1.41 16.86
N SER A 317 -22.95 -2.06 17.38
CA SER A 317 -21.97 -2.78 16.57
C SER A 317 -22.57 -4.00 15.85
N SER A 318 -23.71 -4.49 16.34
CA SER A 318 -24.58 -5.53 15.76
C SER A 318 -25.43 -5.05 14.58
N MET A 319 -25.32 -3.78 14.16
CA MET A 319 -26.15 -3.17 13.12
C MET A 319 -27.63 -3.06 13.49
N THR A 320 -27.92 -3.00 14.79
CA THR A 320 -29.26 -2.83 15.36
C THR A 320 -29.34 -1.56 16.22
N TRP A 321 -30.51 -0.95 16.28
CA TRP A 321 -30.74 0.21 17.15
C TRP A 321 -31.03 -0.23 18.58
N ALA A 322 -30.34 0.38 19.54
CA ALA A 322 -30.65 0.23 20.96
C ALA A 322 -32.00 0.88 21.30
N GLY A 323 -32.64 0.36 22.35
CA GLY A 323 -33.90 0.90 22.85
C GLY A 323 -35.13 0.46 22.05
N ALA A 324 -36.30 0.82 22.58
CA ALA A 324 -37.60 0.61 21.96
C ALA A 324 -37.88 1.65 20.88
N GLU A 325 -38.73 1.29 19.91
CA GLU A 325 -39.31 2.22 18.94
C GLU A 325 -40.04 3.37 19.63
N THR A 326 -39.96 4.56 19.03
CA THR A 326 -40.46 5.80 19.63
C THR A 326 -41.68 6.27 18.85
N THR A 327 -42.77 6.50 19.56
CA THR A 327 -44.02 7.03 19.00
C THR A 327 -44.48 8.24 19.80
N CYS A 328 -45.12 9.19 19.11
CA CYS A 328 -45.70 10.37 19.74
C CYS A 328 -47.21 10.20 19.82
N ILE A 329 -47.73 10.03 21.05
CA ILE A 329 -49.16 9.82 21.29
C ILE A 329 -49.81 11.09 21.84
N PRO A 330 -51.09 11.38 21.57
CA PRO A 330 -51.76 12.55 22.13
C PRO A 330 -51.66 12.59 23.65
N MET A 331 -51.36 13.74 24.21
CA MET A 331 -51.23 13.89 25.66
C MET A 331 -52.55 13.53 26.37
N ASN A 332 -52.44 12.84 27.51
CA ASN A 332 -53.61 12.51 28.32
C ASN A 332 -53.80 13.56 29.43
N ILE A 333 -54.76 14.47 29.23
CA ILE A 333 -55.04 15.55 30.18
C ILE A 333 -55.86 15.01 31.36
N ASN A 334 -55.27 15.01 32.55
CA ASN A 334 -55.93 14.64 33.79
C ASN A 334 -56.68 15.84 34.40
N VAL A 335 -58.01 15.86 34.22
CA VAL A 335 -58.90 16.87 34.83
C VAL A 335 -59.30 16.56 36.28
N GLY A 336 -58.93 15.38 36.80
CA GLY A 336 -59.21 14.94 38.17
C GLY A 336 -58.20 15.42 39.22
N VAL A 337 -57.42 16.44 38.91
CA VAL A 337 -56.41 17.01 39.82
C VAL A 337 -57.04 17.88 40.90
N ARG A 338 -56.32 18.06 42.03
CA ARG A 338 -56.84 18.78 43.20
C ARG A 338 -56.65 20.30 43.16
N THR A 339 -55.70 20.79 42.37
CA THR A 339 -55.34 22.21 42.31
C THR A 339 -55.30 22.73 40.88
N ALA A 340 -55.68 24.00 40.68
CA ALA A 340 -55.56 24.68 39.39
C ALA A 340 -54.11 24.70 38.86
N ALA A 341 -53.13 24.88 39.74
CA ALA A 341 -51.72 24.84 39.36
C ALA A 341 -51.33 23.45 38.79
N ALA A 342 -51.75 22.36 39.41
CA ALA A 342 -51.49 21.00 38.91
C ALA A 342 -52.20 20.70 37.58
N LEU A 343 -53.31 21.39 37.28
CA LEU A 343 -53.94 21.31 35.96
C LEU A 343 -53.10 22.06 34.92
N LEU A 344 -52.67 23.27 35.23
CA LEU A 344 -51.88 24.12 34.32
C LEU A 344 -50.48 23.55 34.06
N ASP A 345 -49.86 22.92 35.04
CA ASP A 345 -48.54 22.27 34.95
C ASP A 345 -48.48 21.19 33.87
N GLN A 346 -49.61 20.49 33.61
CA GLN A 346 -49.71 19.50 32.53
C GLN A 346 -49.52 20.11 31.12
N PHE A 347 -49.67 21.43 30.98
CA PHE A 347 -49.47 22.15 29.72
C PHE A 347 -48.12 22.85 29.63
N TYR A 348 -47.37 22.95 30.73
CA TYR A 348 -46.07 23.60 30.78
C TYR A 348 -45.10 22.98 29.76
N GLU A 349 -44.41 23.82 28.98
CA GLU A 349 -43.56 23.50 27.81
C GLU A 349 -44.24 22.72 26.67
N LYS A 350 -45.47 22.23 26.87
CA LYS A 350 -46.17 21.34 25.93
C LYS A 350 -47.19 22.09 25.07
N ARG A 351 -48.09 22.89 25.67
CA ARG A 351 -49.21 23.55 24.98
C ARG A 351 -49.48 24.95 25.54
N ARG A 352 -49.97 25.85 24.70
CA ARG A 352 -50.54 27.14 25.09
C ARG A 352 -51.96 26.90 25.63
N VAL A 353 -52.41 27.71 26.57
CA VAL A 353 -53.74 27.58 27.15
C VAL A 353 -54.56 28.83 26.83
N LEU A 354 -55.70 28.65 26.18
CA LEU A 354 -56.68 29.70 25.95
C LEU A 354 -57.88 29.45 26.85
N ILE A 355 -58.05 30.27 27.87
CA ILE A 355 -59.22 30.18 28.76
C ILE A 355 -60.30 31.11 28.21
N VAL A 356 -61.50 30.58 27.99
CA VAL A 356 -62.69 31.35 27.60
C VAL A 356 -63.68 31.29 28.76
N SER A 357 -63.90 32.42 29.44
CA SER A 357 -64.76 32.53 30.62
C SER A 357 -65.98 33.41 30.36
N ALA A 358 -67.16 32.96 30.79
CA ALA A 358 -68.39 33.73 30.69
C ALA A 358 -69.37 33.45 31.85
N PRO A 359 -70.24 34.41 32.22
CA PRO A 359 -71.18 34.24 33.33
C PRO A 359 -72.28 33.20 33.03
N THR A 360 -72.64 33.00 31.76
CA THR A 360 -73.67 32.02 31.34
C THR A 360 -73.37 31.45 29.95
N ALA A 361 -73.88 30.25 29.64
CA ALA A 361 -73.77 29.63 28.31
C ALA A 361 -74.62 30.34 27.23
N ALA A 362 -75.53 31.21 27.65
CA ALA A 362 -76.33 32.06 26.76
C ALA A 362 -75.62 33.38 26.39
N ASN A 363 -74.47 33.67 27.00
CA ASN A 363 -73.71 34.89 26.70
C ASN A 363 -73.34 34.95 25.21
N HIS A 364 -73.68 36.07 24.56
CA HIS A 364 -73.51 36.25 23.12
C HIS A 364 -72.03 36.17 22.69
N TYR A 365 -71.12 36.80 23.44
CA TYR A 365 -69.69 36.77 23.14
C TYR A 365 -69.08 35.38 23.28
N TYR A 366 -69.48 34.63 24.31
CA TYR A 366 -69.05 33.23 24.46
C TYR A 366 -69.48 32.37 23.28
N ARG A 367 -70.76 32.44 22.88
CA ARG A 367 -71.27 31.66 21.75
C ARG A 367 -70.54 32.00 20.45
N PHE A 368 -70.35 33.28 20.17
CA PHE A 368 -69.60 33.74 19.00
C PHE A 368 -68.15 33.24 19.01
N GLN A 369 -67.45 33.37 20.16
CA GLN A 369 -66.06 32.93 20.27
C GLN A 369 -65.92 31.42 20.06
N MET A 370 -66.79 30.62 20.67
CA MET A 370 -66.73 29.17 20.56
C MET A 370 -67.02 28.68 19.14
N ASP A 371 -67.99 29.28 18.44
CA ASP A 371 -68.27 28.99 17.04
C ASP A 371 -67.09 29.33 16.12
N ASN A 372 -66.48 30.51 16.32
CA ASN A 372 -65.29 30.92 15.58
C ASN A 372 -64.09 29.99 15.83
N LEU A 373 -63.86 29.54 17.07
CA LEU A 373 -62.77 28.60 17.39
C LEU A 373 -63.03 27.19 16.84
N GLN A 374 -64.29 26.75 16.80
CA GLN A 374 -64.67 25.44 16.28
C GLN A 374 -64.30 25.27 14.80
N HIS A 375 -64.51 26.30 13.98
CA HIS A 375 -64.12 26.29 12.56
C HIS A 375 -62.60 26.39 12.35
N ALA A 376 -61.83 26.80 13.37
CA ALA A 376 -60.40 27.05 13.29
C ALA A 376 -59.54 25.97 14.01
N GLN A 377 -60.08 24.76 14.19
CA GLN A 377 -59.45 23.70 14.98
C GLN A 377 -58.04 23.34 14.50
N CYS A 378 -57.84 23.24 13.18
CA CYS A 378 -56.51 22.95 12.62
C CYS A 378 -55.48 24.04 12.99
N GLY A 379 -55.89 25.31 12.94
CA GLY A 379 -55.02 26.44 13.29
C GLY A 379 -54.65 26.48 14.78
N LEU A 380 -55.54 26.01 15.66
CA LEU A 380 -55.28 25.82 17.09
C LEU A 380 -54.29 24.68 17.33
N ASP A 381 -54.46 23.55 16.64
CA ASP A 381 -53.58 22.39 16.78
C ASP A 381 -52.16 22.69 16.27
N LEU A 382 -52.00 23.38 15.13
CA LEU A 382 -50.69 23.87 14.64
C LEU A 382 -50.00 24.81 15.63
N ARG A 383 -50.77 25.54 16.46
CA ARG A 383 -50.24 26.47 17.46
C ARG A 383 -50.18 25.86 18.86
N HIS A 384 -50.42 24.55 18.97
CA HIS A 384 -50.43 23.80 20.23
C HIS A 384 -51.35 24.44 21.29
N VAL A 385 -52.51 24.98 20.88
CA VAL A 385 -53.44 25.68 21.79
C VAL A 385 -54.46 24.70 22.36
N THR A 386 -54.64 24.73 23.68
CA THR A 386 -55.74 24.04 24.38
C THR A 386 -56.76 25.07 24.83
N VAL A 387 -58.01 24.88 24.43
CA VAL A 387 -59.12 25.73 24.89
C VAL A 387 -59.70 25.14 26.18
N ILE A 388 -59.78 25.98 27.22
CA ILE A 388 -60.46 25.68 28.47
C ILE A 388 -61.67 26.60 28.59
N GLU A 389 -62.86 26.04 28.63
CA GLU A 389 -64.09 26.78 28.79
C GLU A 389 -64.43 26.86 30.27
N LEU A 390 -64.80 28.04 30.78
CA LEU A 390 -65.27 28.26 32.15
C LEU A 390 -66.59 29.03 32.09
N VAL A 391 -67.71 28.34 32.27
CA VAL A 391 -69.04 28.91 32.05
C VAL A 391 -69.90 28.80 33.29
N GLY A 392 -70.65 29.85 33.62
CA GLY A 392 -71.49 29.88 34.82
C GLY A 392 -70.79 30.56 35.99
N ILE A 393 -71.52 30.67 37.11
CA ILE A 393 -71.04 31.24 38.38
C ILE A 393 -71.06 30.13 39.43
N TYR A 394 -70.06 30.10 40.31
CA TYR A 394 -70.00 29.14 41.42
C TYR A 394 -71.25 29.24 42.31
N PRO A 395 -71.87 28.11 42.75
CA PRO A 395 -71.41 26.72 42.64
C PRO A 395 -71.82 25.98 41.35
N ALA A 396 -72.67 26.57 40.51
CA ALA A 396 -73.23 25.93 39.32
C ALA A 396 -72.36 26.05 38.05
N GLN A 397 -71.16 26.62 38.17
CA GLN A 397 -70.23 26.75 37.06
C GLN A 397 -69.68 25.41 36.57
N ILE A 398 -69.41 25.33 35.28
CA ILE A 398 -68.85 24.15 34.63
C ILE A 398 -67.58 24.60 33.90
N GLY A 399 -66.49 23.88 34.14
CA GLY A 399 -65.31 23.98 33.29
C GLY A 399 -65.26 22.82 32.30
N ARG A 400 -64.64 23.01 31.14
CA ARG A 400 -64.54 21.99 30.10
C ARG A 400 -63.26 22.09 29.29
N ILE A 401 -62.68 20.94 28.96
CA ILE A 401 -61.60 20.79 27.98
C ILE A 401 -62.02 19.72 26.98
N ARG A 402 -62.35 20.10 25.74
CA ARG A 402 -62.90 19.20 24.71
C ARG A 402 -64.15 18.46 25.19
N HIS A 403 -64.05 17.19 25.60
CA HIS A 403 -65.16 16.38 26.13
C HIS A 403 -65.04 16.12 27.64
N ARG A 404 -63.95 16.56 28.28
CA ARG A 404 -63.67 16.33 29.69
C ARG A 404 -64.24 17.50 30.51
N LEU A 405 -65.05 17.17 31.52
CA LEU A 405 -65.59 18.17 32.45
C LEU A 405 -64.59 18.42 33.58
N ILE A 406 -64.38 19.71 33.89
CA ILE A 406 -63.61 20.17 35.04
C ILE A 406 -64.61 20.39 36.19
N PRO A 407 -64.34 19.82 37.38
CA PRO A 407 -65.21 20.02 38.55
C PRO A 407 -65.40 21.52 38.89
N PRO A 408 -66.58 21.93 39.38
CA PRO A 408 -66.86 23.34 39.71
C PRO A 408 -65.83 23.96 40.67
N GLY A 409 -65.33 23.20 41.65
CA GLY A 409 -64.29 23.68 42.56
C GLY A 409 -62.96 23.99 41.86
N LEU A 410 -62.53 23.13 40.93
CA LEU A 410 -61.30 23.34 40.16
C LEU A 410 -61.45 24.50 39.16
N ALA A 411 -62.62 24.64 38.54
CA ALA A 411 -62.97 25.79 37.71
C ALA A 411 -62.91 27.11 38.51
N LEU A 412 -63.31 27.11 39.80
CA LEU A 412 -63.24 28.29 40.66
C LEU A 412 -61.79 28.65 40.94
N GLN A 413 -60.97 27.65 41.29
CA GLN A 413 -59.55 27.86 41.54
C GLN A 413 -58.82 28.41 40.31
N LEU A 414 -59.16 27.97 39.09
CA LEU A 414 -58.60 28.55 37.86
C LEU A 414 -58.89 30.04 37.75
N ARG A 415 -60.15 30.44 38.00
CA ARG A 415 -60.54 31.85 37.97
C ARG A 415 -59.82 32.68 39.04
N LEU A 416 -59.70 32.14 40.25
CA LEU A 416 -59.00 32.83 41.35
C LEU A 416 -57.49 32.96 41.07
N LEU A 417 -56.85 31.87 40.64
CA LEU A 417 -55.41 31.82 40.34
C LEU A 417 -55.04 32.82 39.24
N LEU A 418 -55.89 32.93 38.21
CA LEU A 418 -55.65 33.77 37.04
C LEU A 418 -56.40 35.10 37.10
N GLN A 419 -57.02 35.45 38.23
CA GLN A 419 -57.77 36.70 38.41
C GLN A 419 -58.80 36.96 37.28
N ILE A 420 -59.60 35.95 36.94
CA ILE A 420 -60.61 36.01 35.88
C ILE A 420 -61.97 36.36 36.51
N SER A 421 -62.63 37.41 36.01
CA SER A 421 -63.97 37.81 36.45
C SER A 421 -65.02 36.73 36.16
N HIS A 422 -65.94 36.53 37.10
CA HIS A 422 -67.10 35.64 36.95
C HIS A 422 -68.33 36.37 36.38
N ASN A 423 -68.33 37.71 36.37
CA ASN A 423 -69.49 38.53 35.99
C ASN A 423 -69.44 39.04 34.55
N SER A 424 -68.30 38.89 33.88
CA SER A 424 -68.10 39.38 32.51
C SER A 424 -67.41 38.33 31.67
N TYR A 425 -67.61 38.45 30.35
CA TYR A 425 -66.84 37.70 29.38
C TYR A 425 -65.36 38.07 29.48
N ASN A 426 -64.49 37.07 29.56
CA ASN A 426 -63.05 37.25 29.56
C ASN A 426 -62.36 36.08 28.86
N MET A 427 -61.35 36.36 28.05
CA MET A 427 -60.40 35.37 27.57
C MET A 427 -59.01 35.65 28.11
N VAL A 428 -58.27 34.60 28.43
CA VAL A 428 -56.87 34.68 28.85
C VAL A 428 -56.03 33.72 28.01
N LEU A 429 -55.01 34.24 27.35
CA LEU A 429 -54.04 33.46 26.58
C LEU A 429 -52.74 33.33 27.38
N ILE A 430 -52.44 32.09 27.75
CA ILE A 430 -51.22 31.70 28.47
C ILE A 430 -50.29 31.00 27.49
N ASP A 431 -49.02 31.40 27.48
CA ASP A 431 -48.00 30.75 26.65
C ASP A 431 -47.57 29.39 27.22
N LYS A 432 -46.60 28.75 26.56
CA LYS A 432 -46.07 27.44 26.99
C LYS A 432 -45.25 27.53 28.28
N GLN A 433 -44.79 28.71 28.66
CA GLN A 433 -44.08 28.95 29.92
C GLN A 433 -45.03 29.21 31.09
N GLY A 434 -46.35 29.15 30.87
CA GLY A 434 -47.34 29.47 31.90
C GLY A 434 -47.50 30.97 32.14
N ILE A 435 -46.99 31.81 31.26
CA ILE A 435 -47.06 33.28 31.38
C ILE A 435 -48.33 33.78 30.71
N ASP A 436 -49.10 34.57 31.45
CA ASP A 436 -50.24 35.33 30.92
C ASP A 436 -49.76 36.39 29.93
N LYS A 437 -50.10 36.21 28.64
CA LYS A 437 -49.66 37.09 27.56
C LYS A 437 -50.70 38.14 27.21
N MET A 438 -51.94 37.72 27.06
CA MET A 438 -53.00 38.54 26.51
C MET A 438 -54.32 38.23 27.19
N ARG A 439 -55.10 39.28 27.43
CA ARG A 439 -56.45 39.20 27.97
C ARG A 439 -57.40 39.94 27.04
N TYR A 440 -58.57 39.35 26.79
CA TYR A 440 -59.60 39.93 25.93
C TYR A 440 -60.92 40.02 26.68
N THR A 441 -61.55 41.19 26.64
CA THR A 441 -62.87 41.45 27.25
C THR A 441 -64.01 41.38 26.23
N PHE A 442 -63.68 41.11 24.97
CA PHE A 442 -64.59 40.95 23.83
C PHE A 442 -64.07 39.82 22.93
N PRO A 443 -64.92 39.17 22.11
CA PRO A 443 -64.49 38.08 21.26
C PRO A 443 -63.60 38.59 20.11
N ILE A 444 -62.63 37.76 19.71
CA ILE A 444 -61.69 38.06 18.61
C ILE A 444 -61.74 36.96 17.56
N THR A 445 -61.36 37.29 16.33
CA THR A 445 -61.31 36.32 15.24
C THR A 445 -60.18 35.30 15.48
N ALA A 446 -60.32 34.10 14.92
CA ALA A 446 -59.26 33.09 15.01
C ALA A 446 -57.97 33.58 14.33
N ALA A 447 -58.09 34.34 13.24
CA ALA A 447 -56.96 34.94 12.53
C ALA A 447 -56.17 35.93 13.40
N GLU A 448 -56.84 36.81 14.15
CA GLU A 448 -56.18 37.75 15.07
C GLU A 448 -55.49 37.03 16.23
N LEU A 449 -56.15 35.99 16.79
CA LEU A 449 -55.55 35.14 17.82
C LEU A 449 -54.28 34.48 17.30
N PHE A 450 -54.33 33.92 16.09
CA PHE A 450 -53.21 33.24 15.45
C PHE A 450 -52.06 34.19 15.14
N ALA A 451 -52.36 35.36 14.58
CA ALA A 451 -51.36 36.40 14.32
C ALA A 451 -50.65 36.81 15.61
N THR A 452 -51.38 36.95 16.72
CA THR A 452 -50.81 37.25 18.03
C THR A 452 -49.87 36.14 18.50
N ILE A 453 -50.31 34.88 18.45
CA ILE A 453 -49.49 33.73 18.86
C ILE A 453 -48.22 33.61 18.01
N ASP A 454 -48.32 33.86 16.71
CA ASP A 454 -47.19 33.78 15.76
C ASP A 454 -46.12 34.84 16.01
N THR A 455 -46.40 35.88 16.82
CA THR A 455 -45.38 36.82 17.28
C THR A 455 -44.48 36.26 18.40
N PHE A 456 -44.90 35.21 19.11
CA PHE A 456 -44.19 34.72 20.29
C PHE A 456 -42.82 34.10 19.92
N PRO A 457 -41.74 34.35 20.67
CA PRO A 457 -40.40 33.85 20.34
C PRO A 457 -40.35 32.33 20.12
N LEU A 458 -40.87 31.54 21.07
CA LEU A 458 -40.95 30.09 20.91
C LEU A 458 -41.79 29.66 19.70
N ARG A 459 -42.81 30.45 19.32
CA ARG A 459 -43.66 30.10 18.18
C ARG A 459 -42.88 30.19 16.87
N LYS A 460 -41.98 31.16 16.73
CA LYS A 460 -41.14 31.31 15.53
C LYS A 460 -40.24 30.10 15.30
N GLU A 461 -39.68 29.53 16.36
CA GLU A 461 -38.89 28.29 16.28
C GLU A 461 -39.75 27.08 15.90
N GLU A 462 -40.95 26.96 16.48
CA GLU A 462 -41.91 25.90 16.12
C GLU A 462 -42.33 25.96 14.64
N MET A 463 -42.48 27.16 14.07
CA MET A 463 -42.83 27.34 12.66
C MET A 463 -41.77 26.80 11.71
N LEU A 464 -40.48 26.98 12.04
CA LEU A 464 -39.38 26.44 11.23
C LEU A 464 -39.43 24.91 11.21
N LEU A 465 -39.58 24.28 12.37
CA LEU A 465 -39.71 22.82 12.49
C LEU A 465 -40.95 22.28 11.77
N GLN A 466 -42.08 23.00 11.82
CA GLN A 466 -43.30 22.61 11.13
C GLN A 466 -43.16 22.68 9.60
N GLN A 467 -42.44 23.68 9.10
CA GLN A 467 -42.18 23.84 7.68
C GLN A 467 -41.28 22.70 7.15
N GLU A 468 -40.26 22.31 7.92
CA GLU A 468 -39.42 21.15 7.63
C GLU A 468 -40.22 19.83 7.65
N ALA A 469 -41.18 19.71 8.57
CA ALA A 469 -42.06 18.53 8.69
C ALA A 469 -43.24 18.53 7.70
N GLY A 470 -43.39 19.55 6.84
CA GLY A 470 -44.48 19.65 5.87
C GLY A 470 -45.87 19.83 6.49
N GLN A 471 -45.97 20.26 7.75
CA GLN A 471 -47.23 20.42 8.44
C GLN A 471 -47.95 21.70 8.01
N THR A 472 -49.07 21.54 7.30
CA THR A 472 -49.92 22.66 6.89
C THR A 472 -51.39 22.31 7.14
N CYS A 473 -52.20 23.33 7.45
CA CYS A 473 -53.65 23.17 7.35
C CYS A 473 -54.01 23.30 5.88
N GLN A 474 -54.60 22.26 5.30
CA GLN A 474 -55.31 22.42 4.04
C GLN A 474 -56.58 23.22 4.32
N SER A 475 -56.73 24.34 3.62
CA SER A 475 -57.87 25.27 3.72
C SER A 475 -59.17 24.65 3.24
#